data_AF-A0A6I3V0N4-F1
#
_entry.id   AF-A0A6I3V0N4-F1
#
_cell.length_a   1.000
_cell.length_b   1.000
_cell.length_c   1.000
_cell.angle_alpha   90.00
_cell.angle_beta   90.00
_cell.angle_gamma   90.00
#
_symmetry.space_group_name_H-M   'P 1'
#
loop_
_entity.id
_entity.type
_entity.pdbx_description
1 polymer ?
#
loop_
_entity_poly.entity_id
_entity_poly.type
_entity_poly.pdbx_seq_one_letter_code
_entity_poly.pdbx_strand_id
1 'polypeptide(L)'
;MQAFDGETEIIHNGKGEKGSSKYQIKGVGRRVAPDYVPRTDWDWIIYPQGLYDQIMRVKKDYPNYKKIYITENGLGYKDEFVDGTVYD
;
A
#
# COMPACT_ATOMS: atom_id res chain seq x y z
N MET A 1 6.97 -4.23 11.54
CA MET A 1 6.20 -5.37 12.11
C MET A 1 6.33 -5.29 13.62
N GLN A 2 5.29 -5.65 14.37
CA GLN A 2 5.34 -5.70 15.83
C GLN A 2 4.93 -7.10 16.31
N ALA A 3 5.48 -7.54 17.44
CA ALA A 3 5.02 -8.75 18.11
C ALA A 3 3.51 -8.67 18.42
N PHE A 4 2.82 -9.80 18.37
CA PHE A 4 1.38 -9.86 18.56
C PHE A 4 0.94 -11.22 19.11
N ASP A 5 0.38 -11.19 20.33
CA ASP A 5 -0.05 -12.38 21.07
C ASP A 5 -1.59 -12.54 21.11
N GLY A 6 -2.33 -11.59 20.52
CA GLY A 6 -3.79 -11.66 20.38
C GLY A 6 -4.24 -12.68 19.35
N GLU A 7 -5.56 -12.80 19.16
CA GLU A 7 -6.14 -13.72 18.18
C GLU A 7 -5.85 -13.29 16.73
N THR A 8 -5.61 -14.28 15.87
CA THR A 8 -5.38 -14.07 14.44
C THR A 8 -6.59 -13.40 13.81
N GLU A 9 -6.34 -12.31 13.07
CA GLU A 9 -7.36 -11.56 12.36
C GLU A 9 -6.77 -11.03 11.05
N ILE A 10 -7.42 -11.37 9.94
CA ILE A 10 -7.06 -10.86 8.62
C ILE A 10 -8.31 -10.23 8.02
N ILE A 11 -8.28 -8.91 7.89
CA ILE A 11 -9.36 -8.12 7.31
C ILE A 11 -8.78 -7.35 6.13
N HIS A 12 -9.36 -7.58 4.96
CA HIS A 12 -9.08 -6.80 3.76
C HIS A 12 -10.07 -5.63 3.68
N ASN A 13 -9.55 -4.40 3.66
CA ASN A 13 -10.34 -3.21 3.40
C ASN A 13 -10.69 -3.13 1.91
N GLY A 14 -11.84 -3.68 1.53
CA GLY A 14 -12.37 -3.59 0.16
C GLY A 14 -13.27 -2.38 -0.09
N LYS A 15 -13.72 -1.69 0.95
CA LYS A 15 -14.75 -0.63 0.88
C LYS A 15 -14.20 0.80 0.94
N GLY A 16 -12.90 0.97 1.22
CA GLY A 16 -12.33 2.27 1.50
C GLY A 16 -12.82 2.82 2.85
N GLU A 17 -12.95 1.95 3.84
CA GLU A 17 -13.22 2.33 5.23
C GLU A 17 -11.86 2.46 5.94
N LYS A 18 -11.30 3.67 5.98
CA LYS A 18 -9.94 3.92 6.45
C LYS A 18 -9.70 3.35 7.85
N GLY A 19 -8.63 2.57 8.00
CA GLY A 19 -8.25 1.88 9.24
C GLY A 19 -8.92 0.52 9.45
N SER A 20 -9.76 0.05 8.54
CA SER A 20 -10.44 -1.26 8.67
C SER A 20 -9.53 -2.45 8.35
N SER A 21 -8.41 -2.26 7.64
CA SER A 21 -7.49 -3.35 7.34
C SER A 21 -6.82 -3.88 8.61
N LYS A 22 -6.79 -5.21 8.75
CA LYS A 22 -6.01 -5.88 9.79
C LYS A 22 -5.21 -7.02 9.19
N TYR A 23 -3.97 -7.13 9.62
CA TYR A 23 -3.13 -8.28 9.33
C TYR A 23 -2.32 -8.59 10.58
N GLN A 24 -2.88 -9.46 11.41
CA GLN A 24 -2.31 -9.85 12.69
C GLN A 24 -2.46 -11.37 12.84
N ILE A 25 -1.35 -12.04 13.14
CA ILE A 25 -1.30 -13.50 13.25
C ILE A 25 -0.72 -13.83 14.61
N LYS A 26 -1.49 -14.60 15.41
CA LYS A 26 -1.11 -15.00 16.77
C LYS A 26 0.23 -15.71 16.77
N GLY A 27 1.16 -15.22 17.60
CA GLY A 27 2.50 -15.79 17.75
C GLY A 27 3.46 -15.50 16.57
N VAL A 28 3.04 -14.69 15.58
CA VAL A 28 3.91 -14.27 14.46
C VAL A 28 4.12 -12.75 14.49
N GLY A 29 3.05 -11.98 14.63
CA GLY A 29 3.12 -10.53 14.66
C GLY A 29 1.97 -9.85 13.91
N ARG A 30 1.95 -8.52 14.00
CA ARG A 30 1.02 -7.65 13.28
C ARG A 30 1.75 -6.69 12.35
N ARG A 31 1.13 -6.40 11.21
CA ARG A 31 1.54 -5.30 10.33
C ARG A 31 1.06 -4.00 10.95
N VAL A 32 1.98 -3.04 11.04
CA VAL A 32 1.71 -1.68 11.52
C VAL A 32 2.30 -0.75 10.47
N ALA A 33 1.44 0.07 9.88
CA ALA A 33 1.89 1.11 8.97
C ALA A 33 2.54 2.24 9.79
N PRO A 34 3.60 2.91 9.28
CA PRO A 34 4.16 4.06 9.96
C PRO A 34 3.16 5.23 9.97
N ASP A 35 3.01 5.90 11.11
CA ASP A 35 2.01 6.96 11.29
C ASP A 35 2.24 8.19 10.40
N TYR A 36 3.49 8.43 10.01
CA TYR A 36 3.90 9.58 9.20
C TYR A 36 3.74 9.36 7.69
N VAL A 37 3.36 8.17 7.24
CA VAL A 37 3.23 7.87 5.81
C VAL A 37 1.76 7.96 5.40
N PRO A 38 1.41 8.77 4.40
CA PRO A 38 0.03 8.90 3.93
C PRO A 38 -0.50 7.57 3.37
N ARG A 39 -1.80 7.39 3.52
CA ARG A 39 -2.52 6.19 3.08
C ARG A 39 -3.85 6.57 2.46
N THR A 40 -4.26 5.81 1.43
CA THR A 40 -5.59 5.91 0.84
C THR A 40 -6.67 5.47 1.83
N ASP A 41 -7.92 5.67 1.48
CA ASP A 41 -9.06 5.13 2.24
C ASP A 41 -9.07 3.59 2.32
N TRP A 42 -8.40 2.92 1.38
CA TRP A 42 -8.18 1.47 1.36
C TRP A 42 -6.95 1.02 2.18
N ASP A 43 -6.39 1.91 2.99
CA ASP A 43 -5.16 1.70 3.78
C ASP A 43 -3.89 1.43 2.96
N TRP A 44 -3.91 1.68 1.65
CA TRP A 44 -2.72 1.50 0.81
C TRP A 44 -1.73 2.63 1.06
N ILE A 45 -0.48 2.25 1.39
CA ILE A 45 0.61 3.19 1.67
C ILE A 45 1.02 3.94 0.40
N ILE A 46 1.12 5.27 0.51
CA ILE A 46 1.65 6.14 -0.53
C ILE A 46 3.12 6.43 -0.20
N TYR A 47 4.04 5.68 -0.81
CA TYR A 47 5.48 5.80 -0.57
C TYR A 47 6.29 5.72 -1.87
N PRO A 48 6.44 6.84 -2.61
CA PRO A 48 7.08 6.86 -3.94
C PRO A 48 8.53 6.36 -3.95
N GLN A 49 9.27 6.58 -2.86
CA GLN A 49 10.65 6.10 -2.71
C GLN A 49 10.76 4.58 -2.88
N GLY A 50 9.72 3.83 -2.48
CA GLY A 50 9.68 2.37 -2.64
C GLY A 50 9.76 1.93 -4.11
N LEU A 51 9.21 2.71 -5.05
CA LEU A 51 9.32 2.40 -6.48
C LEU A 51 10.76 2.54 -6.97
N TYR A 52 11.45 3.61 -6.57
CA TYR A 52 12.87 3.80 -6.88
C TYR A 52 13.72 2.65 -6.33
N ASP A 53 13.52 2.30 -5.06
CA ASP A 53 14.28 1.24 -4.39
C ASP A 53 14.08 -0.12 -5.08
N GLN A 54 12.85 -0.42 -5.53
CA GLN A 54 12.57 -1.64 -6.28
C GLN A 54 13.25 -1.66 -7.65
N ILE A 55 13.21 -0.56 -8.40
CA ILE A 55 13.90 -0.45 -9.70
C ILE A 55 15.41 -0.66 -9.51
N MET A 56 16.00 -0.03 -8.50
CA MET A 56 17.43 -0.14 -8.21
C MET A 56 17.81 -1.55 -7.75
N ARG A 57 16.95 -2.21 -6.98
CA ARG A 57 17.11 -3.62 -6.64
C ARG A 57 17.10 -4.51 -7.88
N VAL A 58 16.11 -4.35 -8.77
CA VAL A 58 16.03 -5.14 -10.01
C VAL A 58 17.28 -4.94 -10.86
N LYS A 59 17.72 -3.68 -11.03
CA LYS A 59 18.96 -3.35 -11.75
C LYS A 59 20.19 -4.05 -11.18
N LYS A 60 20.30 -4.13 -9.84
CA LYS A 60 21.43 -4.74 -9.13
C LYS A 60 21.38 -6.27 -9.19
N ASP A 61 20.23 -6.85 -8.82
CA ASP A 61 20.08 -8.29 -8.61
C ASP A 61 19.91 -9.05 -9.94
N TYR A 62 19.38 -8.38 -10.97
CA TYR A 62 19.12 -8.94 -12.31
C TYR A 62 19.72 -8.04 -13.41
N PRO A 63 21.06 -7.98 -13.55
CA PRO A 63 21.73 -7.01 -14.42
C PRO A 63 21.42 -7.18 -15.92
N ASN A 64 20.83 -8.31 -16.32
CA ASN A 64 20.35 -8.58 -17.68
C ASN A 64 18.91 -8.07 -17.94
N TYR A 65 18.37 -7.17 -17.11
CA TYR A 65 17.00 -6.66 -17.19
C TYR A 65 16.62 -6.00 -18.53
N LYS A 66 17.58 -5.59 -19.36
CA LYS A 66 17.44 -4.89 -20.65
C LYS A 66 16.67 -3.56 -20.56
N LYS A 67 15.37 -3.59 -20.26
CA LYS A 67 14.49 -2.42 -20.19
C LYS A 67 13.39 -2.66 -19.16
N ILE A 68 13.10 -1.64 -18.35
CA ILE A 68 12.02 -1.65 -17.37
C ILE A 68 10.90 -0.74 -17.88
N TYR A 69 9.66 -1.22 -17.79
CA TYR A 69 8.45 -0.43 -17.97
C TYR A 69 7.64 -0.47 -16.68
N ILE A 70 7.11 0.67 -16.27
CA ILE A 70 6.07 0.70 -15.24
C ILE A 70 4.74 0.50 -15.98
N THR A 71 4.27 -0.74 -16.00
CA THR A 71 3.06 -1.11 -16.74
C THR A 71 1.78 -0.64 -16.03
N GLU A 72 1.83 -0.50 -14.71
CA GLU A 72 0.73 0.01 -13.88
C GLU A 72 1.25 0.85 -12.73
N ASN A 73 0.72 2.06 -12.59
CA ASN A 73 0.88 2.92 -11.41
C ASN A 73 -0.30 3.89 -11.37
N GLY A 74 -0.95 4.00 -10.21
CA GLY A 74 -2.13 4.85 -10.07
C GLY A 74 -2.55 4.99 -8.61
N LEU A 75 -3.58 5.80 -8.40
CA LEU A 75 -4.15 6.10 -7.10
C LEU A 75 -5.66 5.91 -7.16
N GLY A 76 -6.18 4.97 -6.35
CA GLY A 76 -7.61 4.91 -6.08
C GLY A 76 -7.96 5.83 -4.92
N TYR A 77 -8.84 6.80 -5.16
CA TYR A 77 -9.46 7.63 -4.14
C TYR A 77 -10.94 7.85 -4.49
N LYS A 78 -11.74 8.30 -3.53
CA LYS A 78 -13.15 8.62 -3.77
C LYS A 78 -13.23 10.00 -4.40
N ASP A 79 -13.67 10.06 -5.65
CA ASP A 79 -13.90 11.33 -6.33
C ASP A 79 -15.01 12.14 -5.66
N GLU A 80 -14.83 13.46 -5.67
CA GLU A 80 -15.85 14.40 -5.22
C GLU A 80 -16.59 14.98 -6.43
N PHE A 81 -17.93 14.97 -6.36
CA PHE A 81 -18.75 15.68 -7.34
C PHE A 81 -18.82 17.15 -6.96
N VAL A 82 -18.27 18.01 -7.80
CA VAL A 82 -18.34 19.46 -7.66
C VAL A 82 -19.13 19.98 -8.86
N ASP A 83 -20.30 20.59 -8.59
CA ASP A 83 -21.24 21.09 -9.61
C ASP A 83 -21.64 20.02 -10.65
N GLY A 84 -21.82 18.78 -10.20
CA GLY A 84 -22.21 17.65 -11.06
C GLY A 84 -21.09 17.10 -11.94
N THR A 85 -19.85 17.60 -11.78
CA THR A 85 -18.67 17.15 -12.50
C THR A 85 -17.65 16.56 -11.53
N VAL A 86 -16.84 15.61 -12.00
CA VAL A 86 -15.63 15.15 -11.32
C VAL A 86 -14.44 15.81 -12.01
N TYR A 87 -13.54 16.41 -11.24
CA TYR A 87 -12.28 16.95 -11.75
C TYR A 87 -11.21 15.86 -11.65
N ASP A 88 -10.68 15.42 -12.79
CA ASP A 88 -9.58 14.44 -12.90
C ASP A 88 -8.21 15.08 -13.19
#